data_AF-A0A4Y7MQ15-F1
#
_entry.id   AF-A0A4Y7MQ15-F1
#
_cell.length_a   1.000
_cell.length_b   1.000
_cell.length_c   1.000
_cell.angle_alpha   90.00
_cell.angle_beta   90.00
_cell.angle_gamma   90.00
#
_symmetry.space_group_name_H-M   'P 1'
#
loop_
_entity.id
_entity.type
_entity.pdbx_description
1 polymer ?
#
loop_
_entity_poly.entity_id
_entity_poly.type
_entity_poly.pdbx_seq_one_letter_code
_entity_poly.pdbx_strand_id
1 'polypeptide(L)'
;MNGSLTLFLEDRDRSQIFPVSFTCSSVLVEAHNASGSYSTIYGMGNCQNWNRLTRDLHIDLVKGHVLSGRGKKLSRTKLRVHHLLLKGNGQLDNLTLASSNHMDMFYSSADWLVVHQDSSGGWPIGVKRKIASGRADLDPGWYSAMGQGQAMSLLMRAFYRSGKPHYLEAALKGMQPFSKSSTEGGVRAYFMNQYPWYEEYPTVPPSFVLNGFIYSLIGLYDVVSLAPPNQVGDAQLLFDQGMHSLKKLLPLFDTGSGTVYDLRHFTLGLAPNIARWDYHSTHINQLLLLSTIDSDPILTNVAERWISYMSGKRAAHN
;
A
#
# COMPACT_ATOMS: atom_id res chain seq x y z
N MET A 1 24.40 -4.94 -24.24
CA MET A 1 24.46 -3.62 -24.92
C MET A 1 24.42 -2.55 -23.86
N ASN A 2 25.46 -1.73 -23.74
CA ASN A 2 25.54 -0.69 -22.70
C ASN A 2 24.97 0.62 -23.25
N GLY A 3 23.65 0.76 -23.16
CA GLY A 3 22.94 2.01 -23.47
C GLY A 3 22.57 2.76 -22.19
N SER A 4 22.54 4.09 -22.25
CA SER A 4 22.03 4.92 -21.17
C SER A 4 21.30 6.15 -21.67
N LEU A 5 20.23 6.51 -20.97
CA LEU A 5 19.52 7.77 -21.07
C LEU A 5 19.81 8.59 -19.81
N THR A 6 20.47 9.75 -19.92
CA THR A 6 20.79 10.61 -18.78
C THR A 6 20.07 11.94 -18.89
N LEU A 7 19.33 12.30 -17.84
CA LEU A 7 18.64 13.57 -17.67
C LEU A 7 19.45 14.43 -16.70
N PHE A 8 19.82 15.63 -17.13
CA PHE A 8 20.56 16.58 -16.29
C PHE A 8 19.56 17.55 -15.67
N LEU A 9 19.43 17.49 -14.34
CA LEU A 9 18.51 18.31 -13.56
C LEU A 9 19.27 19.43 -12.87
N GLU A 10 18.89 20.67 -13.15
CA GLU A 10 19.49 21.84 -12.53
C GLU A 10 18.65 22.31 -11.34
N ASP A 11 19.29 22.51 -10.20
CA ASP A 11 18.76 23.29 -9.08
C ASP A 11 19.07 24.78 -9.31
N ARG A 12 18.03 25.55 -9.66
CA ARG A 12 18.14 26.97 -10.04
C ARG A 12 18.73 27.86 -8.95
N ASP A 13 18.54 27.52 -7.68
CA ASP A 13 19.03 28.37 -6.58
C ASP A 13 20.54 28.24 -6.40
N ARG A 14 21.08 27.06 -6.70
CA ARG A 14 22.49 26.72 -6.44
C ARG A 14 23.32 26.67 -7.71
N SER A 15 22.68 26.80 -8.87
CA SER A 15 23.28 26.57 -10.19
C SER A 15 24.04 25.23 -10.25
N GLN A 16 23.52 24.21 -9.58
CA GLN A 16 24.10 22.86 -9.53
C GLN A 16 23.32 21.94 -10.44
N ILE A 17 24.05 21.16 -11.24
CA ILE A 17 23.46 20.19 -12.18
C ILE A 17 23.70 18.77 -11.66
N PHE A 18 22.63 17.98 -11.63
CA PHE A 18 22.60 16.62 -11.15
C PHE A 18 22.22 15.66 -12.30
N PRO A 19 23.11 14.76 -12.72
CA PRO A 19 22.80 13.73 -13.69
C PRO A 19 21.99 12.60 -13.03
N VAL A 20 20.84 12.28 -13.63
CA VAL A 20 20.04 11.10 -13.32
C VAL A 20 20.07 10.19 -14.55
N SER A 21 20.73 9.05 -14.44
CA SER A 21 20.96 8.11 -15.54
C SER A 21 20.07 6.89 -15.43
N PHE A 22 19.45 6.51 -16.53
CA PHE A 22 18.70 5.28 -16.69
C PHE A 22 19.51 4.35 -17.60
N THR A 23 19.94 3.21 -17.08
CA THR A 23 20.86 2.29 -17.76
C THR A 23 20.19 0.95 -18.05
N CYS A 24 20.62 0.27 -19.10
CA CYS A 24 20.17 -1.08 -19.42
C CYS A 24 20.89 -2.11 -18.54
N SER A 25 20.55 -2.12 -17.26
CA SER A 25 21.14 -2.96 -16.22
C SER A 25 20.08 -3.38 -15.19
N SER A 26 20.38 -4.40 -14.39
CA SER A 26 19.54 -4.86 -13.29
C SER A 26 19.77 -4.10 -11.97
N VAL A 27 20.57 -3.02 -11.99
CA VAL A 27 20.83 -2.19 -10.81
C VAL A 27 19.51 -1.56 -10.34
N LEU A 28 19.18 -1.67 -9.05
CA LEU A 28 17.97 -1.03 -8.54
C LEU A 28 18.12 0.50 -8.54
N VAL A 29 19.08 0.99 -7.76
CA VAL A 29 19.47 2.39 -7.71
C VAL A 29 20.87 2.49 -7.11
N GLU A 30 21.73 3.29 -7.72
CA GLU A 30 23.05 3.64 -7.23
C GLU A 30 23.17 5.16 -7.19
N ALA A 31 23.93 5.66 -6.20
CA ALA A 31 24.24 7.08 -6.12
C ALA A 31 25.74 7.25 -5.89
N HIS A 32 26.39 8.05 -6.72
CA HIS A 32 27.81 8.34 -6.62
C HIS A 32 28.01 9.76 -6.11
N ASN A 33 28.95 9.90 -5.18
CA ASN A 33 29.44 11.18 -4.68
C ASN A 33 30.97 11.16 -4.76
N ALA A 34 31.51 11.82 -5.79
CA ALA A 34 32.95 11.93 -5.97
C ALA A 34 33.31 13.39 -6.25
N SER A 35 34.20 13.96 -5.43
CA SER A 35 34.80 15.29 -5.63
C SER A 35 33.79 16.42 -5.91
N GLY A 36 32.63 16.40 -5.22
CA GLY A 36 31.57 17.40 -5.38
C GLY A 36 30.63 17.17 -6.56
N SER A 37 30.82 16.10 -7.35
CA SER A 37 29.89 15.66 -8.37
C SER A 37 28.97 14.55 -7.82
N TYR A 38 27.67 14.76 -7.97
CA TYR A 38 26.63 13.85 -7.52
C TYR A 38 25.91 13.30 -8.74
N SER A 39 25.80 11.98 -8.84
CA SER A 39 24.99 11.34 -9.88
C SER A 39 24.14 10.22 -9.31
N THR A 40 23.03 9.93 -9.96
CA THR A 40 22.13 8.85 -9.60
C THR A 40 21.91 7.96 -10.81
N ILE A 41 21.97 6.65 -10.63
CA ILE A 41 21.82 5.65 -11.67
C ILE A 41 20.68 4.72 -11.29
N TYR A 42 19.72 4.54 -12.20
CA TYR A 42 18.65 3.56 -12.12
C TYR A 42 18.82 2.53 -13.23
N GLY A 43 18.66 1.25 -12.92
CA GLY A 43 18.57 0.20 -13.93
C GLY A 43 17.14 0.09 -14.47
N MET A 44 17.02 -0.01 -15.79
CA MET A 44 15.76 -0.25 -16.50
C MET A 44 15.54 -1.73 -16.80
N GLY A 45 16.47 -2.60 -16.42
CA GLY A 45 16.48 -4.00 -16.80
C GLY A 45 16.81 -4.18 -18.29
N ASN A 46 16.02 -5.01 -18.96
CA ASN A 46 16.20 -5.36 -20.36
C ASN A 46 15.65 -4.26 -21.29
N CYS A 47 16.52 -3.71 -22.15
CA CYS A 47 16.18 -2.67 -23.14
C CYS A 47 16.08 -3.19 -24.59
N GLN A 48 15.97 -4.50 -24.82
CA GLN A 48 15.95 -5.05 -26.19
C GLN A 48 14.62 -4.82 -26.92
N ASN A 49 13.53 -4.60 -26.17
CA ASN A 49 12.19 -4.39 -26.73
C ASN A 49 11.71 -2.95 -26.48
N TRP A 50 10.80 -2.48 -27.33
CA TRP A 50 10.10 -1.21 -27.11
C TRP A 50 9.36 -1.24 -25.78
N ASN A 51 9.69 -0.29 -24.91
CA ASN A 51 9.08 -0.12 -23.60
C ASN A 51 8.80 1.37 -23.37
N ARG A 52 7.71 1.69 -22.66
CA ARG A 52 7.43 3.05 -22.22
C ARG A 52 8.07 3.31 -20.86
N LEU A 53 8.94 4.31 -20.78
CA LEU A 53 9.60 4.73 -19.55
C LEU A 53 8.96 6.04 -19.03
N THR A 54 8.23 5.95 -17.91
CA THR A 54 7.65 7.12 -17.23
C THR A 54 8.34 7.31 -15.87
N ARG A 55 8.96 8.48 -15.65
CA ARG A 55 9.77 8.77 -14.44
C ARG A 55 9.36 10.08 -13.79
N ASP A 56 9.25 10.10 -12.46
CA ASP A 56 9.19 11.33 -11.68
C ASP A 56 10.61 11.77 -11.32
N LEU A 57 11.15 12.69 -12.12
CA LEU A 57 12.53 13.15 -12.01
C LEU A 57 12.85 13.82 -10.67
N HIS A 58 11.85 14.44 -10.01
CA HIS A 58 12.04 15.01 -8.68
C HIS A 58 12.21 13.91 -7.64
N ILE A 59 11.37 12.87 -7.69
CA ILE A 59 11.50 11.73 -6.79
C ILE A 59 12.79 10.96 -7.05
N ASP A 60 13.13 10.71 -8.32
CA ASP A 60 14.35 10.00 -8.71
C ASP A 60 15.60 10.69 -8.16
N LEU A 61 15.67 12.02 -8.26
CA LEU A 61 16.77 12.82 -7.71
C LEU A 61 16.79 12.83 -6.18
N VAL A 62 15.63 13.02 -5.52
CA VAL A 62 15.54 13.01 -4.06
C VAL A 62 15.97 11.66 -3.48
N LYS A 63 15.58 10.54 -4.12
CA LYS A 63 15.99 9.20 -3.69
C LYS A 63 17.50 9.00 -3.84
N GLY A 64 18.07 9.46 -4.96
CA GLY A 64 19.52 9.48 -5.15
C GLY A 64 20.27 10.30 -4.11
N HIS A 65 19.77 11.50 -3.77
CA HIS A 65 20.33 12.35 -2.72
C HIS A 65 20.31 11.71 -1.33
N VAL A 66 19.25 10.97 -0.99
CA VAL A 66 19.18 10.23 0.27
C VAL A 66 20.25 9.15 0.31
N LEU A 67 20.43 8.40 -0.77
CA LEU A 67 21.44 7.35 -0.87
C LEU A 67 22.87 7.91 -0.84
N SER A 68 23.09 9.10 -1.40
CA SER A 68 24.37 9.78 -1.37
C SER A 68 24.65 10.56 -0.07
N GLY A 69 23.77 10.48 0.94
CA GLY A 69 23.91 11.17 2.22
C GLY A 69 23.55 12.67 2.24
N ARG A 70 23.04 13.25 1.13
CA ARG A 70 22.66 14.68 1.03
C ARG A 70 21.29 14.98 1.66
N GLY A 71 20.49 13.94 1.91
CA GLY A 71 19.17 14.04 2.54
C GLY A 71 18.04 14.36 1.56
N LYS A 72 16.86 14.71 2.09
CA LYS A 72 15.60 14.84 1.31
C LYS A 72 15.27 16.26 0.84
N LYS A 73 16.05 17.27 1.25
CA LYS A 73 15.68 18.69 1.06
C LYS A 73 15.96 19.14 -0.37
N LEU A 74 14.95 19.04 -1.24
CA LEU A 74 14.97 19.58 -2.60
C LEU A 74 13.56 19.96 -3.05
N SER A 75 13.38 21.22 -3.45
CA SER A 75 12.07 21.71 -3.90
C SER A 75 11.85 21.38 -5.38
N ARG A 76 10.69 20.79 -5.70
CA ARG A 76 10.30 20.50 -7.09
C ARG A 76 10.24 21.77 -7.94
N THR A 77 9.76 22.89 -7.40
CA THR A 77 9.62 24.17 -8.12
C THR A 77 10.93 24.80 -8.55
N LYS A 78 12.05 24.37 -7.95
CA LYS A 78 13.39 24.90 -8.21
C LYS A 78 14.15 24.07 -9.24
N LEU A 79 13.61 22.91 -9.61
CA LEU A 79 14.24 22.01 -10.57
C LEU A 79 13.86 22.37 -12.00
N ARG A 80 14.87 22.33 -12.88
CA ARG A 80 14.71 22.44 -14.33
C ARG A 80 15.38 21.24 -14.99
N VAL A 81 14.70 20.64 -15.98
CA VAL A 81 15.36 19.72 -16.91
C VAL A 81 16.26 20.55 -17.82
N HIS A 82 17.57 20.42 -17.70
CA HIS A 82 18.54 21.22 -18.45
C HIS A 82 18.78 20.64 -19.83
N HIS A 83 19.15 19.37 -19.91
CA HIS A 83 19.38 18.66 -21.17
C HIS A 83 19.31 17.14 -20.95
N LEU A 84 19.30 16.42 -22.07
CA LEU A 84 19.25 14.97 -22.13
C LEU A 84 20.45 14.46 -22.94
N LEU A 85 21.06 13.36 -22.49
CA LEU A 85 22.16 12.69 -23.16
C LEU A 85 21.79 11.22 -23.40
N LEU A 86 21.97 10.77 -24.65
CA LEU A 86 21.86 9.37 -25.03
C LEU A 86 23.26 8.82 -25.29
N LYS A 87 23.53 7.61 -24.78
CA LYS A 87 24.74 6.85 -25.10
C LYS A 87 24.36 5.43 -25.51
N GLY A 88 25.11 4.87 -26.46
CA GLY A 88 24.86 3.54 -27.04
C GLY A 88 24.08 3.60 -28.35
N ASN A 89 23.62 2.43 -28.81
CA ASN A 89 22.86 2.28 -30.05
C ASN A 89 21.45 1.79 -29.71
N GLY A 90 20.43 2.42 -30.29
CA GLY A 90 19.03 2.09 -30.05
C GLY A 90 18.09 3.06 -30.76
N GLN A 91 16.80 2.96 -30.43
CA GLN A 91 15.75 3.83 -30.94
C GLN A 91 15.04 4.51 -29.77
N LEU A 92 14.58 5.74 -29.98
CA LEU A 92 13.79 6.52 -29.04
C LEU A 92 12.64 7.17 -29.81
N ASP A 93 11.44 7.13 -29.25
CA ASP A 93 10.26 7.78 -29.80
C ASP A 93 9.39 8.34 -28.66
N ASN A 94 8.49 9.28 -28.98
CA ASN A 94 7.52 9.88 -28.05
C ASN A 94 8.15 10.48 -26.77
N LEU A 95 9.23 11.24 -26.92
CA LEU A 95 9.84 11.96 -25.79
C LEU A 95 8.94 13.11 -25.34
N THR A 96 8.34 12.98 -24.16
CA THR A 96 7.42 13.98 -23.58
C THR A 96 7.82 14.36 -22.16
N LEU A 97 7.54 15.62 -21.78
CA LEU A 97 7.63 16.11 -20.40
C LEU A 97 6.26 16.60 -19.95
N ALA A 98 5.77 16.13 -18.81
CA ALA A 98 4.46 16.47 -18.27
C ALA A 98 4.56 16.83 -16.78
N SER A 99 3.59 17.61 -16.29
CA SER A 99 3.47 17.96 -14.86
C SER A 99 3.11 16.74 -14.00
N SER A 100 2.33 15.81 -14.56
CA SER A 100 2.03 14.52 -13.96
C SER A 100 1.69 13.47 -15.02
N ASN A 101 1.78 12.20 -14.62
CA ASN A 101 1.29 11.07 -15.41
C ASN A 101 0.76 9.98 -14.47
N HIS A 102 -0.34 10.30 -13.79
CA HIS A 102 -0.91 9.46 -12.74
C HIS A 102 -1.42 8.12 -13.27
N MET A 103 -1.93 8.08 -14.51
CA MET A 103 -2.49 6.86 -15.09
C MET A 103 -1.42 5.82 -15.44
N ASP A 104 -0.27 6.24 -15.96
CA ASP A 104 0.82 5.30 -16.21
C ASP A 104 1.36 4.71 -14.90
N MET A 105 1.48 5.52 -13.83
CA MET A 105 1.89 5.03 -12.51
C MET A 105 0.85 4.08 -11.89
N PHE A 106 -0.44 4.38 -12.09
CA PHE A 106 -1.56 3.54 -11.67
C PHE A 106 -1.52 2.16 -12.35
N TYR A 107 -1.42 2.12 -13.68
CA TYR A 107 -1.35 0.85 -14.41
C TYR A 107 -0.04 0.11 -14.18
N SER A 108 1.09 0.82 -14.05
CA SER A 108 2.37 0.17 -13.69
C SER A 108 2.28 -0.57 -12.35
N SER A 109 1.54 -0.02 -11.39
CA SER A 109 1.31 -0.66 -10.09
C SER A 109 0.35 -1.85 -10.20
N ALA A 110 -0.73 -1.72 -10.99
CA ALA A 110 -1.68 -2.81 -11.24
C ALA A 110 -1.01 -3.98 -11.99
N ASP A 111 -0.23 -3.69 -13.02
CA ASP A 111 0.52 -4.70 -13.80
C ASP A 111 1.53 -5.42 -12.92
N TRP A 112 2.21 -4.70 -12.02
CA TRP A 112 3.12 -5.32 -11.05
C TRP A 112 2.39 -6.35 -10.18
N LEU A 113 1.19 -6.01 -9.67
CA LEU A 113 0.39 -6.93 -8.85
C LEU A 113 -0.04 -8.18 -9.62
N VAL A 114 -0.44 -8.04 -10.89
CA VAL A 114 -0.80 -9.19 -11.73
C VAL A 114 0.39 -10.14 -11.91
N VAL A 115 1.58 -9.59 -12.18
CA VAL A 115 2.78 -10.39 -12.45
C VAL A 115 3.37 -11.05 -11.20
N HIS A 116 3.21 -10.43 -10.02
CA HIS A 116 3.83 -10.88 -8.77
C HIS A 116 2.85 -11.54 -7.79
N GLN A 117 1.63 -11.86 -8.24
CA GLN A 117 0.71 -12.70 -7.48
C GLN A 117 1.18 -14.16 -7.55
N ASP A 118 1.24 -14.83 -6.41
CA ASP A 118 1.62 -16.25 -6.37
C ASP A 118 0.43 -17.20 -6.66
N SER A 119 0.72 -18.50 -6.69
CA SER A 119 -0.28 -19.54 -6.98
C SER A 119 -1.36 -19.69 -5.91
N SER A 120 -1.15 -19.15 -4.70
CA SER A 120 -2.14 -19.12 -3.62
C SER A 120 -3.00 -17.84 -3.66
N GLY A 121 -2.82 -17.01 -4.69
CA GLY A 121 -3.53 -15.74 -4.87
C GLY A 121 -2.98 -14.60 -4.02
N GLY A 122 -1.90 -14.82 -3.27
CA GLY A 122 -1.33 -13.84 -2.36
C GLY A 122 -0.18 -13.03 -2.96
N TRP A 123 0.16 -11.93 -2.29
CA TRP A 123 1.39 -11.19 -2.51
C TRP A 123 2.32 -11.38 -1.30
N PRO A 124 3.24 -12.35 -1.33
CA PRO A 124 4.01 -12.76 -0.16
C PRO A 124 4.99 -11.66 0.27
N ILE A 125 5.02 -11.37 1.57
CA ILE A 125 5.92 -10.35 2.11
C ILE A 125 7.27 -10.99 2.42
N GLY A 126 8.28 -10.63 1.62
CA GLY A 126 9.62 -11.23 1.65
C GLY A 126 10.52 -10.87 2.84
N VAL A 127 9.97 -10.30 3.92
CA VAL A 127 10.73 -9.86 5.10
C VAL A 127 10.11 -10.36 6.40
N LYS A 128 10.97 -10.69 7.38
CA LYS A 128 10.55 -11.06 8.73
C LYS A 128 9.93 -9.85 9.44
N ARG A 129 8.81 -10.06 10.13
CA ARG A 129 8.12 -9.03 10.92
C ARG A 129 7.98 -9.48 12.38
N LYS A 130 8.33 -8.61 13.32
CA LYS A 130 8.16 -8.86 14.76
C LYS A 130 7.13 -7.89 15.33
N ILE A 131 5.93 -8.37 15.65
CA ILE A 131 4.81 -7.53 16.13
C ILE A 131 4.86 -7.33 17.65
N ALA A 132 5.18 -8.41 18.37
CA ALA A 132 5.56 -8.41 19.77
C ALA A 132 6.75 -9.36 19.88
N SER A 133 7.96 -8.81 19.98
CA SER A 133 9.22 -9.54 19.87
C SER A 133 9.21 -10.84 20.68
N GLY A 134 9.33 -11.98 19.99
CA GLY A 134 9.40 -13.31 20.60
C GLY A 134 8.04 -13.94 20.96
N ARG A 135 6.92 -13.26 20.70
CA ARG A 135 5.55 -13.78 20.93
C ARG A 135 4.67 -13.78 19.67
N ALA A 136 5.01 -12.96 18.67
CA ALA A 136 4.23 -12.76 17.45
C ALA A 136 5.16 -12.38 16.29
N ASP A 137 6.06 -13.30 15.95
CA ASP A 137 6.99 -13.17 14.83
C ASP A 137 6.37 -13.82 13.58
N LEU A 138 6.58 -13.18 12.42
CA LEU A 138 6.17 -13.68 11.10
C LEU A 138 7.42 -13.83 10.24
N ASP A 139 7.70 -15.06 9.81
CA ASP A 139 8.80 -15.34 8.89
C ASP A 139 8.44 -14.96 7.44
N PRO A 140 9.42 -14.66 6.57
CA PRO A 140 9.17 -14.26 5.19
C PRO A 140 8.21 -15.20 4.45
N GLY A 141 7.33 -14.62 3.63
CA GLY A 141 6.30 -15.36 2.88
C GLY A 141 4.88 -15.20 3.44
N TRP A 142 4.72 -14.53 4.59
CA TRP A 142 3.40 -14.21 5.15
C TRP A 142 2.59 -13.26 4.24
N TYR A 143 1.26 -13.40 4.26
CA TYR A 143 0.33 -12.49 3.59
C TYR A 143 -0.28 -11.48 4.56
N SER A 144 -0.77 -10.36 4.05
CA SER A 144 -1.48 -9.35 4.84
C SER A 144 -2.88 -9.14 4.29
N ALA A 145 -3.93 -9.21 5.12
CA ALA A 145 -5.28 -8.89 4.68
C ALA A 145 -5.40 -7.46 4.13
N MET A 146 -4.63 -6.51 4.70
CA MET A 146 -4.52 -5.15 4.17
C MET A 146 -3.86 -5.15 2.79
N GLY A 147 -2.76 -5.89 2.63
CA GLY A 147 -2.07 -6.04 1.34
C GLY A 147 -2.99 -6.61 0.26
N GLN A 148 -3.73 -7.67 0.58
CA GLN A 148 -4.72 -8.26 -0.33
C GLN A 148 -5.85 -7.27 -0.65
N GLY A 149 -6.42 -6.60 0.36
CA GLY A 149 -7.48 -5.61 0.18
C GLY A 149 -7.08 -4.44 -0.73
N GLN A 150 -5.94 -3.84 -0.45
CA GLN A 150 -5.40 -2.73 -1.25
C GLN A 150 -5.10 -3.16 -2.71
N ALA A 151 -4.56 -4.37 -2.89
CA ALA A 151 -4.33 -4.92 -4.21
C ALA A 151 -5.65 -5.14 -4.97
N MET A 152 -6.67 -5.73 -4.33
CA MET A 152 -8.01 -5.89 -4.92
C MET A 152 -8.62 -4.54 -5.31
N SER A 153 -8.56 -3.54 -4.43
CA SER A 153 -9.02 -2.18 -4.72
C SER A 153 -8.36 -1.58 -5.97
N LEU A 154 -7.04 -1.71 -6.12
CA LEU A 154 -6.30 -1.22 -7.28
C LEU A 154 -6.68 -2.00 -8.55
N LEU A 155 -6.67 -3.33 -8.49
CA LEU A 155 -6.95 -4.22 -9.60
C LEU A 155 -8.39 -4.05 -10.11
N MET A 156 -9.38 -3.95 -9.23
CA MET A 156 -10.78 -3.74 -9.62
C MET A 156 -11.01 -2.38 -10.28
N ARG A 157 -10.33 -1.33 -9.83
CA ARG A 157 -10.34 -0.03 -10.52
C ARG A 157 -9.67 -0.10 -11.89
N ALA A 158 -8.59 -0.87 -12.02
CA ALA A 158 -7.91 -1.07 -13.30
C ALA A 158 -8.78 -1.88 -14.27
N PHE A 159 -9.45 -2.93 -13.79
CA PHE A 159 -10.44 -3.68 -14.54
C PHE A 159 -11.59 -2.78 -15.02
N TYR A 160 -12.26 -2.09 -14.09
CA TYR A 160 -13.41 -1.23 -14.39
C TYR A 160 -13.10 -0.18 -15.46
N ARG A 161 -11.89 0.40 -15.42
CA ARG A 161 -11.47 1.45 -16.37
C ARG A 161 -10.98 0.92 -17.71
N SER A 162 -10.37 -0.26 -17.76
CA SER A 162 -9.71 -0.78 -18.97
C SER A 162 -10.48 -1.88 -19.68
N GLY A 163 -11.40 -2.55 -18.99
CA GLY A 163 -12.08 -3.77 -19.46
C GLY A 163 -11.16 -5.01 -19.57
N LYS A 164 -9.90 -4.94 -19.14
CA LYS A 164 -8.94 -6.04 -19.31
C LYS A 164 -9.16 -7.14 -18.25
N PRO A 165 -9.46 -8.39 -18.65
CA PRO A 165 -9.92 -9.44 -17.73
C PRO A 165 -8.85 -9.90 -16.72
N HIS A 166 -7.56 -9.82 -17.05
CA HIS A 166 -6.49 -10.26 -16.14
C HIS A 166 -6.46 -9.49 -14.80
N TYR A 167 -6.94 -8.24 -14.76
CA TYR A 167 -7.04 -7.50 -13.51
C TYR A 167 -8.16 -8.06 -12.61
N LEU A 168 -9.31 -8.40 -13.20
CA LEU A 168 -10.41 -9.06 -12.49
C LEU A 168 -9.97 -10.43 -11.97
N GLU A 169 -9.35 -11.24 -12.83
CA GLU A 169 -8.84 -12.57 -12.46
C GLU A 169 -7.85 -12.50 -11.29
N ALA A 170 -6.92 -11.55 -11.32
CA ALA A 170 -5.96 -11.34 -10.23
C ALA A 170 -6.65 -10.86 -8.95
N ALA A 171 -7.64 -9.96 -9.02
CA ALA A 171 -8.40 -9.51 -7.86
C ALA A 171 -9.17 -10.67 -7.21
N LEU A 172 -9.84 -11.51 -8.01
CA LEU A 172 -10.60 -12.67 -7.52
C LEU A 172 -9.69 -13.70 -6.86
N LYS A 173 -8.53 -13.99 -7.46
CA LYS A 173 -7.49 -14.83 -6.82
C LYS A 173 -6.99 -14.21 -5.51
N GLY A 174 -6.93 -12.88 -5.43
CA GLY A 174 -6.58 -12.10 -4.24
C GLY A 174 -7.41 -12.41 -3.00
N MET A 175 -8.59 -13.00 -3.16
CA MET A 175 -9.47 -13.40 -2.05
C MET A 175 -9.11 -14.75 -1.42
N GLN A 176 -8.32 -15.60 -2.10
CA GLN A 176 -8.02 -16.95 -1.62
C GLN A 176 -7.40 -16.99 -0.20
N PRO A 177 -6.48 -16.07 0.19
CA PRO A 177 -5.94 -16.05 1.54
C PRO A 177 -6.99 -15.84 2.65
N PHE A 178 -8.13 -15.21 2.36
CA PHE A 178 -9.19 -14.95 3.34
C PHE A 178 -9.94 -16.22 3.77
N SER A 179 -9.86 -17.29 2.97
CA SER A 179 -10.51 -18.57 3.27
C SER A 179 -9.66 -19.49 4.15
N LYS A 180 -8.40 -19.15 4.40
CA LYS A 180 -7.44 -19.96 5.18
C LYS A 180 -7.11 -19.28 6.50
N SER A 181 -6.91 -20.07 7.56
CA SER A 181 -6.49 -19.51 8.85
C SER A 181 -5.04 -18.99 8.80
N SER A 182 -4.67 -18.10 9.72
CA SER A 182 -3.27 -17.65 9.87
C SER A 182 -2.27 -18.81 10.03
N THR A 183 -2.66 -19.88 10.72
CA THR A 183 -1.86 -21.10 10.91
C THR A 183 -1.72 -21.97 9.65
N GLU A 184 -2.59 -21.78 8.66
CA GLU A 184 -2.59 -22.50 7.38
C GLU A 184 -2.03 -21.65 6.23
N GLY A 185 -1.32 -20.56 6.55
CA GLY A 185 -0.76 -19.64 5.58
C GLY A 185 -1.80 -18.71 4.94
N GLY A 186 -2.96 -18.52 5.57
CA GLY A 186 -3.96 -17.53 5.19
C GLY A 186 -3.89 -16.26 6.03
N VAL A 187 -4.98 -15.49 6.00
CA VAL A 187 -5.13 -14.25 6.77
C VAL A 187 -6.32 -14.26 7.72
N ARG A 188 -7.06 -15.37 7.85
CA ARG A 188 -8.25 -15.43 8.70
C ARG A 188 -7.91 -15.80 10.14
N ALA A 189 -8.45 -15.03 11.07
CA ALA A 189 -8.51 -15.33 12.49
C ALA A 189 -9.98 -15.35 12.96
N TYR A 190 -10.19 -15.76 14.21
CA TYR A 190 -11.50 -15.68 14.87
C TYR A 190 -11.34 -15.04 16.24
N PHE A 191 -12.11 -13.98 16.50
CA PHE A 191 -12.23 -13.45 17.85
C PHE A 191 -13.22 -14.32 18.64
N MET A 192 -12.74 -14.91 19.74
CA MET A 192 -13.50 -15.80 20.62
C MET A 192 -14.23 -16.94 19.88
N ASN A 193 -13.62 -17.51 18.83
CA ASN A 193 -14.20 -18.56 17.99
C ASN A 193 -15.55 -18.22 17.33
N GLN A 194 -15.93 -16.93 17.29
CA GLN A 194 -17.24 -16.50 16.82
C GLN A 194 -17.15 -15.52 15.66
N TYR A 195 -16.29 -14.50 15.76
CA TYR A 195 -16.25 -13.40 14.81
C TYR A 195 -15.04 -13.56 13.87
N PRO A 196 -15.23 -13.88 12.58
CA PRO A 196 -14.11 -13.95 11.64
C PRO A 196 -13.45 -12.57 11.50
N TRP A 197 -12.13 -12.56 11.42
CA TRP A 197 -11.32 -11.36 11.26
C TRP A 197 -10.23 -11.61 10.22
N TYR A 198 -9.90 -10.59 9.43
CA TYR A 198 -8.87 -10.66 8.40
C TYR A 198 -7.64 -9.89 8.88
N GLU A 199 -6.59 -10.62 9.22
CA GLU A 199 -5.41 -10.11 9.91
C GLU A 199 -4.51 -9.28 8.97
N GLU A 200 -4.21 -8.03 9.36
CA GLU A 200 -3.13 -7.25 8.75
C GLU A 200 -1.79 -7.99 8.90
N TYR A 201 -1.58 -8.58 10.08
CA TYR A 201 -0.44 -9.42 10.44
C TYR A 201 -0.98 -10.75 10.95
N PRO A 202 -0.91 -11.86 10.20
CA PRO A 202 -1.49 -13.15 10.58
C PRO A 202 -0.67 -13.84 11.68
N THR A 203 -0.56 -13.20 12.84
CA THR A 203 0.20 -13.69 13.98
C THR A 203 -0.53 -14.80 14.71
N VAL A 204 0.22 -15.59 15.45
CA VAL A 204 -0.31 -16.60 16.37
C VAL A 204 0.29 -16.32 17.76
N PRO A 205 -0.53 -15.92 18.75
CA PRO A 205 -1.97 -15.67 18.68
C PRO A 205 -2.33 -14.44 17.80
N PRO A 206 -3.61 -14.30 17.37
CA PRO A 206 -4.03 -13.20 16.50
C PRO A 206 -3.85 -11.82 17.12
N SER A 207 -3.61 -10.83 16.27
CA SER A 207 -3.34 -9.44 16.66
C SER A 207 -4.58 -8.55 16.60
N PHE A 208 -5.51 -8.82 15.67
CA PHE A 208 -6.72 -8.04 15.45
C PHE A 208 -6.46 -6.54 15.20
N VAL A 209 -5.53 -6.22 14.30
CA VAL A 209 -5.29 -4.82 13.91
C VAL A 209 -6.49 -4.23 13.17
N LEU A 210 -7.00 -3.09 13.65
CA LEU A 210 -8.24 -2.48 13.15
C LEU A 210 -8.11 -1.95 11.72
N ASN A 211 -7.13 -1.07 11.48
CA ASN A 211 -7.03 -0.36 10.22
C ASN A 211 -6.83 -1.31 9.02
N GLY A 212 -5.96 -2.31 9.13
CA GLY A 212 -5.73 -3.26 8.06
C GLY A 212 -6.92 -4.19 7.80
N PHE A 213 -7.69 -4.53 8.85
CA PHE A 213 -8.95 -5.25 8.68
C PHE A 213 -9.95 -4.44 7.87
N ILE A 214 -10.18 -3.16 8.20
CA ILE A 214 -11.13 -2.32 7.45
C ILE A 214 -10.66 -2.13 5.99
N TYR A 215 -9.36 -1.93 5.74
CA TYR A 215 -8.86 -1.87 4.36
C TYR A 215 -9.09 -3.17 3.58
N SER A 216 -9.07 -4.32 4.25
CA SER A 216 -9.42 -5.59 3.62
C SER A 216 -10.89 -5.66 3.22
N LEU A 217 -11.80 -5.12 4.04
CA LEU A 217 -13.23 -5.03 3.74
C LEU A 217 -13.51 -4.10 2.57
N ILE A 218 -12.82 -2.96 2.48
CA ILE A 218 -12.94 -2.03 1.36
C ILE A 218 -12.53 -2.72 0.05
N GLY A 219 -11.45 -3.52 0.08
CA GLY A 219 -11.03 -4.31 -1.08
C GLY A 219 -12.06 -5.34 -1.52
N LEU A 220 -12.67 -6.06 -0.57
CA LEU A 220 -13.78 -6.99 -0.84
C LEU A 220 -15.01 -6.27 -1.41
N TYR A 221 -15.35 -5.10 -0.87
CA TYR A 221 -16.45 -4.27 -1.36
C TYR A 221 -16.22 -3.78 -2.79
N ASP A 222 -14.98 -3.42 -3.15
CA ASP A 222 -14.64 -3.06 -4.52
C ASP A 222 -14.85 -4.23 -5.49
N VAL A 223 -14.55 -5.47 -5.07
CA VAL A 223 -14.85 -6.67 -5.87
C VAL A 223 -16.37 -6.83 -6.03
N VAL A 224 -17.12 -6.76 -4.93
CA VAL A 224 -18.60 -6.81 -4.95
C VAL A 224 -19.20 -5.76 -5.89
N SER A 225 -18.67 -4.54 -5.85
CA SER A 225 -19.27 -3.40 -6.55
C SER A 225 -18.87 -3.29 -8.02
N LEU A 226 -17.68 -3.77 -8.39
CA LEU A 226 -17.10 -3.55 -9.71
C LEU A 226 -17.00 -4.81 -10.57
N ALA A 227 -17.11 -6.01 -9.99
CA ALA A 227 -17.11 -7.25 -10.75
C ALA A 227 -18.47 -7.46 -11.44
N PRO A 228 -18.51 -8.17 -12.59
CA PRO A 228 -19.77 -8.64 -13.15
C PRO A 228 -20.54 -9.47 -12.10
N PRO A 229 -21.88 -9.33 -11.97
CA PRO A 229 -22.64 -9.99 -10.91
C PRO A 229 -22.45 -11.51 -10.82
N ASN A 230 -22.18 -12.18 -11.94
CA ASN A 230 -21.92 -13.62 -12.01
C ASN A 230 -20.46 -14.02 -11.71
N GLN A 231 -19.58 -13.07 -11.38
CA GLN A 231 -18.14 -13.26 -11.15
C GLN A 231 -17.66 -12.71 -9.80
N VAL A 232 -18.57 -12.27 -8.92
CA VAL A 232 -18.24 -11.73 -7.59
C VAL A 232 -17.54 -12.76 -6.68
N GLY A 233 -17.75 -14.06 -6.93
CA GLY A 233 -17.20 -15.14 -6.11
C GLY A 233 -17.66 -15.04 -4.65
N ASP A 234 -16.77 -15.37 -3.71
CA ASP A 234 -17.06 -15.31 -2.27
C ASP A 234 -16.95 -13.89 -1.67
N ALA A 235 -16.71 -12.85 -2.49
CA ALA A 235 -16.46 -11.50 -2.01
C ALA A 235 -17.60 -10.96 -1.13
N GLN A 236 -18.85 -11.19 -1.55
CA GLN A 236 -20.04 -10.76 -0.81
C GLN A 236 -20.10 -11.42 0.56
N LEU A 237 -19.92 -12.75 0.61
CA LEU A 237 -19.94 -13.51 1.86
C LEU A 237 -18.85 -13.02 2.84
N LEU A 238 -17.62 -12.84 2.34
CA LEU A 238 -16.50 -12.36 3.13
C LEU A 238 -16.74 -10.92 3.62
N PHE A 239 -17.24 -10.04 2.75
CA PHE A 239 -17.58 -8.68 3.13
C PHE A 239 -18.64 -8.63 4.24
N ASP A 240 -19.75 -9.38 4.07
CA ASP A 240 -20.85 -9.41 5.03
C ASP A 240 -20.42 -9.95 6.39
N GLN A 241 -19.65 -11.04 6.40
CA GLN A 241 -19.08 -11.60 7.63
C GLN A 241 -18.12 -10.62 8.32
N GLY A 242 -17.24 -9.99 7.55
CA GLY A 242 -16.30 -9.01 8.06
C GLY A 242 -16.97 -7.75 8.62
N MET A 243 -17.98 -7.22 7.93
CA MET A 243 -18.78 -6.09 8.41
C MET A 243 -19.55 -6.45 9.69
N HIS A 244 -20.10 -7.65 9.77
CA HIS A 244 -20.73 -8.14 10.99
C HIS A 244 -19.75 -8.16 12.17
N SER A 245 -18.55 -8.73 11.97
CA SER A 245 -17.49 -8.75 12.99
C SER A 245 -17.04 -7.34 13.38
N LEU A 246 -16.82 -6.44 12.41
CA LEU A 246 -16.40 -5.07 12.65
C LEU A 246 -17.37 -4.37 13.60
N LYS A 247 -18.67 -4.41 13.28
CA LYS A 247 -19.73 -3.77 14.08
C LYS A 247 -19.78 -4.31 15.51
N LYS A 248 -19.58 -5.62 15.70
CA LYS A 248 -19.60 -6.24 17.03
C LYS A 248 -18.36 -5.92 17.86
N LEU A 249 -17.20 -5.80 17.22
CA LEU A 249 -15.91 -5.64 17.91
C LEU A 249 -15.45 -4.18 18.01
N LEU A 250 -16.02 -3.26 17.23
CA LEU A 250 -15.72 -1.82 17.24
C LEU A 250 -15.59 -1.20 18.64
N PRO A 251 -16.49 -1.50 19.61
CA PRO A 251 -16.37 -0.96 20.97
C PRO A 251 -15.09 -1.35 21.70
N LEU A 252 -14.49 -2.51 21.39
CA LEU A 252 -13.23 -2.95 22.00
C LEU A 252 -12.04 -2.07 21.61
N PHE A 253 -12.17 -1.31 20.52
CA PHE A 253 -11.12 -0.41 20.05
C PHE A 253 -11.22 1.00 20.63
N ASP A 254 -12.31 1.33 21.33
CA ASP A 254 -12.58 2.65 21.88
C ASP A 254 -12.09 2.75 23.34
N THR A 255 -11.19 3.69 23.63
CA THR A 255 -10.67 3.89 25.00
C THR A 255 -11.44 4.95 25.78
N GLY A 256 -12.46 5.56 25.19
CA GLY A 256 -13.17 6.71 25.73
C GLY A 256 -12.45 8.06 25.55
N SER A 257 -11.25 8.07 24.95
CA SER A 257 -10.49 9.31 24.66
C SER A 257 -9.54 9.16 23.46
N GLY A 258 -9.74 8.12 22.67
CA GLY A 258 -8.87 7.71 21.56
C GLY A 258 -9.22 6.28 21.15
N THR A 259 -8.34 5.67 20.38
CA THR A 259 -8.48 4.26 19.97
C THR A 259 -7.23 3.46 20.26
N VAL A 260 -7.38 2.15 20.46
CA VAL A 260 -6.26 1.20 20.35
C VAL A 260 -6.05 0.78 18.90
N TYR A 261 -4.81 0.44 18.56
CA TYR A 261 -4.41 0.00 17.22
C TYR A 261 -4.83 -1.45 16.95
N ASP A 262 -4.75 -2.29 17.99
CA ASP A 262 -4.94 -3.73 17.92
C ASP A 262 -5.43 -4.27 19.28
N LEU A 263 -5.87 -5.54 19.31
CA LEU A 263 -6.36 -6.20 20.51
C LEU A 263 -5.29 -7.03 21.23
N ARG A 264 -4.00 -6.69 21.09
CA ARG A 264 -2.91 -7.42 21.77
C ARG A 264 -3.03 -7.46 23.29
N HIS A 265 -3.75 -6.50 23.87
CA HIS A 265 -4.02 -6.46 25.30
C HIS A 265 -5.00 -7.55 25.75
N PHE A 266 -5.90 -7.98 24.86
CA PHE A 266 -6.75 -9.15 25.08
C PHE A 266 -6.02 -10.47 24.78
N THR A 267 -5.24 -10.52 23.69
CA THR A 267 -4.67 -11.80 23.21
C THR A 267 -3.34 -12.16 23.84
N LEU A 268 -2.52 -11.17 24.21
CA LEU A 268 -1.18 -11.37 24.78
C LEU A 268 -1.06 -10.92 26.25
N GLY A 269 -2.13 -10.38 26.84
CA GLY A 269 -2.10 -9.85 28.22
C GLY A 269 -1.12 -8.68 28.40
N LEU A 270 -0.86 -7.93 27.34
CA LEU A 270 0.01 -6.75 27.35
C LEU A 270 -0.79 -5.47 27.63
N ALA A 271 -0.09 -4.36 27.87
CA ALA A 271 -0.74 -3.05 27.88
C ALA A 271 -1.39 -2.75 26.51
N PRO A 272 -2.50 -1.99 26.46
CA PRO A 272 -3.13 -1.57 25.21
C PRO A 272 -2.14 -0.83 24.31
N ASN A 273 -2.06 -1.25 23.04
CA ASN A 273 -1.28 -0.55 22.04
C ASN A 273 -2.09 0.63 21.51
N ILE A 274 -1.91 1.80 22.12
CA ILE A 274 -2.67 3.02 21.75
C ILE A 274 -2.33 3.44 20.31
N ALA A 275 -3.35 3.68 19.51
CA ALA A 275 -3.17 4.24 18.18
C ALA A 275 -2.73 5.70 18.29
N ARG A 276 -1.57 6.01 17.71
CA ARG A 276 -1.15 7.40 17.49
C ARG A 276 -2.18 8.16 16.65
N TRP A 277 -2.21 9.49 16.77
CA TRP A 277 -3.29 10.33 16.24
C TRP A 277 -3.51 10.22 14.72
N ASP A 278 -2.48 9.94 13.93
CA ASP A 278 -2.60 9.66 12.49
C ASP A 278 -3.34 8.34 12.21
N TYR A 279 -3.11 7.30 13.02
CA TYR A 279 -3.92 6.08 12.95
C TYR A 279 -5.33 6.27 13.49
N HIS A 280 -5.51 7.06 14.55
CA HIS A 280 -6.85 7.40 15.03
C HIS A 280 -7.65 8.14 13.94
N SER A 281 -7.04 9.11 13.26
CA SER A 281 -7.61 9.77 12.09
C SER A 281 -7.88 8.80 10.93
N THR A 282 -7.01 7.81 10.71
CA THR A 282 -7.24 6.74 9.72
C THR A 282 -8.47 5.92 10.08
N HIS A 283 -8.63 5.50 11.34
CA HIS A 283 -9.81 4.76 11.79
C HIS A 283 -11.10 5.58 11.57
N ILE A 284 -11.08 6.88 11.88
CA ILE A 284 -12.20 7.80 11.62
C ILE A 284 -12.53 7.83 10.12
N ASN A 285 -11.54 8.09 9.26
CA ASN A 285 -11.75 8.17 7.81
C ASN A 285 -12.29 6.87 7.22
N GLN A 286 -11.82 5.73 7.74
CA GLN A 286 -12.31 4.41 7.37
C GLN A 286 -13.77 4.20 7.76
N LEU A 287 -14.17 4.56 8.99
CA LEU A 287 -15.57 4.45 9.41
C LEU A 287 -16.49 5.42 8.66
N LEU A 288 -16.04 6.63 8.39
CA LEU A 288 -16.77 7.59 7.56
C LEU A 288 -16.94 7.10 6.12
N LEU A 289 -15.95 6.40 5.56
CA LEU A 289 -16.11 5.76 4.25
C LEU A 289 -17.14 4.62 4.34
N LEU A 290 -17.02 3.73 5.33
CA LEU A 290 -17.93 2.60 5.50
C LEU A 290 -19.38 3.04 5.75
N SER A 291 -19.61 4.17 6.42
CA SER A 291 -20.97 4.69 6.64
C SER A 291 -21.65 5.22 5.37
N THR A 292 -20.90 5.44 4.28
CA THR A 292 -21.48 5.77 2.97
C THR A 292 -21.98 4.54 2.20
N ILE A 293 -21.56 3.34 2.61
CA ILE A 293 -21.91 2.07 1.93
C ILE A 293 -22.82 1.18 2.80
N ASP A 294 -22.80 1.35 4.12
CA ASP A 294 -23.61 0.61 5.09
C ASP A 294 -24.31 1.60 6.03
N SER A 295 -25.65 1.53 6.06
CA SER A 295 -26.49 2.48 6.79
C SER A 295 -26.60 2.21 8.29
N ASP A 296 -25.88 1.23 8.84
CA ASP A 296 -25.93 0.93 10.27
C ASP A 296 -25.38 2.10 11.10
N PRO A 297 -26.18 2.67 12.02
CA PRO A 297 -25.83 3.88 12.74
C PRO A 297 -24.60 3.71 13.63
N ILE A 298 -24.17 2.48 13.96
CA ILE A 298 -22.95 2.26 14.76
C ILE A 298 -21.72 2.89 14.10
N LEU A 299 -21.61 2.86 12.77
CA LEU A 299 -20.45 3.39 12.05
C LEU A 299 -20.35 4.90 12.22
N THR A 300 -21.45 5.62 11.95
CA THR A 300 -21.52 7.08 12.10
C THR A 300 -21.38 7.51 13.56
N ASN A 301 -22.09 6.85 14.49
CA ASN A 301 -22.06 7.19 15.92
C ASN A 301 -20.65 7.01 16.52
N VAL A 302 -19.93 5.94 16.13
CA VAL A 302 -18.56 5.72 16.57
C VAL A 302 -17.62 6.74 15.92
N ALA A 303 -17.74 6.99 14.61
CA ALA A 303 -16.92 7.96 13.90
C ALA A 303 -17.04 9.37 14.51
N GLU A 304 -18.26 9.86 14.76
CA GLU A 304 -18.51 11.16 15.38
C GLU A 304 -17.91 11.27 16.78
N ARG A 305 -18.06 10.21 17.59
CA ARG A 305 -17.44 10.16 18.91
C ARG A 305 -15.92 10.19 18.83
N TRP A 306 -15.31 9.45 17.91
CA TRP A 306 -13.87 9.46 17.70
C TRP A 306 -13.36 10.80 17.16
N ILE A 307 -14.08 11.46 16.25
CA ILE A 307 -13.78 12.85 15.83
C ILE A 307 -13.70 13.76 17.04
N SER A 308 -14.63 13.60 17.99
CA SER A 308 -14.66 14.42 19.20
C SER A 308 -13.38 14.29 20.05
N TYR A 309 -12.74 13.11 20.06
CA TYR A 309 -11.49 12.87 20.80
C TYR A 309 -10.31 13.67 20.24
N MET A 310 -10.32 14.01 18.94
CA MET A 310 -9.33 14.89 18.32
C MET A 310 -9.35 16.32 18.90
N SER A 311 -10.45 16.70 19.56
CA SER A 311 -10.62 17.99 20.23
C SER A 311 -10.51 17.91 21.76
N GLY A 312 -10.02 16.78 22.29
CA GLY A 312 -9.83 16.55 23.72
C GLY A 312 -11.10 16.18 24.49
N LYS A 313 -12.24 15.95 23.81
CA LYS A 313 -13.43 15.39 24.46
C LYS A 313 -13.16 13.96 24.91
N ARG A 314 -13.89 13.52 25.93
CA ARG A 314 -13.81 12.17 26.51
C ARG A 314 -15.22 11.62 26.66
N ALA A 315 -15.35 10.30 26.62
CA ALA A 315 -16.58 9.62 27.04
C ALA A 315 -16.91 10.01 28.49
N ALA A 316 -18.20 10.08 28.80
CA ALA A 316 -18.65 10.35 30.16
C ALA A 316 -18.14 9.26 31.12
N HIS A 317 -17.72 9.68 32.31
CA HIS A 317 -17.49 8.78 33.43
C HIS A 317 -18.75 8.71 34.30
N ASN A 318 -18.80 7.72 35.20
CA ASN A 318 -19.87 7.56 36.18
C ASN A 318 -19.87 8.64 37.27
#